data_AF-A0AAE9ZB47-F1
#
_entry.id   AF-A0AAE9ZB47-F1
#
_cell.length_a   1.000
_cell.length_b   1.000
_cell.length_c   1.000
_cell.angle_alpha   90.00
_cell.angle_beta   90.00
_cell.angle_gamma   90.00
#
_symmetry.space_group_name_H-M   'P 1'
#
loop_
_entity.id
_entity.type
_entity.pdbx_description
1 polymer ?
#
loop_
_entity_poly.entity_id
_entity_poly.type
_entity_poly.pdbx_seq_one_letter_code
_entity_poly.pdbx_strand_id
1 'polypeptide(L)'
;MFNFIMTGDDLRRIRLSANRSTEEMAKIAGVNRTTYERWERGIGFPRGDKLIMLLLYCKFDISQIIDGVEALKTEFSQYKDLDHDEQPNSYRISKKKNHLRPFELEGEPESENR
;
A
#
# COMPACT_ATOMS: atom_id res chain seq x y z
N MET A 1 17.51 -3.38 11.31
CA MET A 1 17.61 -3.12 9.87
C MET A 1 16.37 -3.71 9.24
N PHE A 2 15.47 -2.90 8.69
CA PHE A 2 14.32 -3.44 7.95
C PHE A 2 14.88 -4.18 6.74
N ASN A 3 14.80 -5.51 6.75
CA ASN A 3 15.22 -6.32 5.61
C ASN A 3 14.20 -6.05 4.50
N PHE A 4 14.61 -5.40 3.41
CA PHE A 4 13.70 -5.08 2.34
C PHE A 4 13.27 -6.40 1.68
N ILE A 5 11.96 -6.62 1.58
CA ILE A 5 11.37 -7.88 1.09
C ILE A 5 11.80 -8.21 -0.35
N MET A 6 12.28 -7.21 -1.10
CA MET A 6 12.70 -7.36 -2.50
C MET A 6 13.82 -6.39 -2.86
N THR A 7 14.88 -6.88 -3.48
CA THR A 7 16.01 -6.07 -3.96
C THR A 7 15.81 -5.59 -5.41
N GLY A 8 16.65 -4.65 -5.85
CA GLY A 8 16.69 -4.23 -7.26
C GLY A 8 17.02 -5.38 -8.22
N ASP A 9 17.89 -6.30 -7.80
CA ASP A 9 18.21 -7.50 -8.57
C ASP A 9 17.00 -8.43 -8.70
N ASP A 10 16.16 -8.54 -7.68
CA ASP A 10 14.95 -9.35 -7.74
C ASP A 10 13.94 -8.76 -8.73
N LEU A 11 13.76 -7.45 -8.75
CA LEU A 11 12.94 -6.77 -9.77
C LEU A 11 13.45 -7.07 -11.18
N ARG A 12 14.77 -7.01 -11.37
CA ARG A 12 15.40 -7.34 -12.66
C ARG A 12 15.19 -8.81 -13.04
N ARG A 13 15.33 -9.74 -12.09
CA ARG A 13 15.09 -11.17 -12.32
C ARG A 13 13.65 -11.42 -12.75
N ILE A 14 12.68 -10.86 -12.03
CA ILE A 14 11.24 -11.01 -12.35
C ILE A 14 10.93 -10.47 -13.74
N ARG A 15 11.41 -9.27 -14.07
CA ARG A 15 11.23 -8.65 -15.39
C ARG A 15 11.80 -9.51 -16.51
N LEU A 16 13.05 -9.97 -16.36
CA LEU A 16 13.73 -10.76 -17.38
C LEU A 16 13.12 -12.15 -17.56
N SER A 17 12.70 -12.81 -16.48
CA SER A 17 11.98 -14.08 -16.54
C SER A 17 10.65 -13.98 -17.29
N ALA A 18 10.03 -12.80 -17.30
CA ALA A 18 8.81 -12.51 -18.06
C ALA A 18 9.07 -11.91 -19.45
N ASN A 19 10.33 -11.82 -19.90
CA ASN A 19 10.75 -11.20 -21.18
C ASN A 19 10.22 -9.77 -21.38
N ARG A 20 10.27 -8.94 -20.33
CA ARG A 20 9.81 -7.54 -20.36
C ARG A 20 10.95 -6.54 -20.47
N SER A 21 10.71 -5.45 -21.19
CA SER A 21 11.59 -4.28 -21.24
C SER A 21 11.40 -3.38 -20.01
N THR A 22 12.39 -2.54 -19.70
CA THR A 22 12.28 -1.54 -18.62
C THR A 22 11.23 -0.47 -18.93
N GLU A 23 10.96 -0.21 -20.21
CA GLU A 23 9.92 0.71 -20.67
C GLU A 23 8.50 0.17 -20.38
N GLU A 24 8.25 -1.11 -20.71
CA GLU A 24 6.97 -1.76 -20.39
C GLU A 24 6.70 -1.74 -18.89
N MET A 25 7.71 -2.06 -18.08
CA MET A 25 7.56 -2.07 -16.63
C MET A 25 7.28 -0.68 -16.06
N ALA A 26 7.98 0.34 -16.55
CA ALA A 26 7.75 1.72 -16.13
C ALA A 26 6.32 2.19 -16.46
N LYS A 27 5.84 1.84 -17.66
CA LYS A 27 4.46 2.12 -18.09
C LYS A 27 3.44 1.47 -17.15
N ILE A 28 3.62 0.20 -16.80
CA ILE A 28 2.71 -0.52 -15.88
C ILE A 28 2.74 0.07 -14.47
N ALA A 29 3.92 0.49 -13.98
CA ALA A 29 4.06 1.15 -12.68
C ALA A 29 3.58 2.62 -12.68
N GLY A 30 3.27 3.21 -13.85
CA GLY A 30 2.90 4.61 -13.98
C GLY A 30 4.04 5.56 -13.58
N VAL A 31 5.28 5.23 -13.98
CA VAL A 31 6.48 6.04 -13.70
C VAL A 31 7.34 6.18 -14.95
N ASN A 32 8.30 7.09 -14.90
CA ASN A 32 9.28 7.26 -15.97
C ASN A 32 10.25 6.06 -16.00
N ARG A 33 10.73 5.67 -17.18
CA ARG A 33 11.69 4.57 -17.35
C ARG A 33 12.92 4.70 -16.45
N THR A 34 13.49 5.90 -16.33
CA THR A 34 14.66 6.16 -15.47
C THR A 34 14.38 5.85 -14.00
N THR A 35 13.14 6.06 -13.53
CA THR A 35 12.73 5.74 -12.17
C THR A 35 12.73 4.23 -11.95
N TYR A 36 12.17 3.47 -12.89
CA TYR A 36 12.19 2.01 -12.83
C TYR A 36 13.62 1.46 -12.86
N GLU A 37 14.48 1.96 -13.74
CA GLU A 37 15.89 1.52 -13.80
C GLU A 37 16.68 1.89 -12.55
N ARG A 38 16.32 2.96 -11.83
CA ARG A 38 16.91 3.29 -10.53
C ARG A 38 16.53 2.26 -9.48
N TRP A 39 15.28 1.77 -9.47
CA TRP A 39 14.85 0.70 -8.57
C TRP A 39 15.64 -0.60 -8.82
N GLU A 40 15.84 -1.00 -10.07
CA GLU A 40 16.68 -2.18 -10.38
C GLU A 40 18.14 -2.01 -9.93
N ARG A 41 18.63 -0.77 -9.84
CA ARG A 41 19.96 -0.43 -9.30
C ARG A 41 19.98 -0.32 -7.77
N GLY A 42 18.86 -0.58 -7.09
CA GLY A 42 18.73 -0.42 -5.64
C GLY A 42 18.62 1.03 -5.17
N ILE A 43 18.41 1.98 -6.08
CA ILE A 43 18.25 3.40 -5.77
C ILE A 43 16.75 3.68 -5.60
N GLY A 44 16.30 3.54 -4.35
CA GLY A 44 14.88 3.61 -4.00
C GLY A 44 14.12 2.35 -4.40
N PHE A 45 12.82 2.32 -4.09
CA PHE A 45 11.98 1.13 -4.27
C PHE A 45 10.56 1.49 -4.69
N PRO A 46 9.86 0.61 -5.43
CA PRO A 46 8.45 0.79 -5.70
C PRO A 46 7.65 0.77 -4.39
N ARG A 47 6.62 1.62 -4.32
CA ARG A 47 5.60 1.52 -3.27
C ARG A 47 4.75 0.24 -3.47
N GLY A 48 4.05 -0.20 -2.43
CA GLY A 48 3.35 -1.49 -2.40
C GLY A 48 2.35 -1.68 -3.55
N ASP A 49 1.58 -0.66 -3.90
CA ASP A 49 0.66 -0.66 -5.05
C ASP A 49 1.39 -0.95 -6.36
N LYS A 50 2.49 -0.26 -6.62
CA LYS A 50 3.30 -0.43 -7.84
C LYS A 50 3.97 -1.80 -7.86
N LEU A 51 4.47 -2.25 -6.71
CA LEU A 51 5.10 -3.56 -6.60
C LEU A 51 4.11 -4.68 -6.96
N ILE A 52 2.91 -4.66 -6.39
CA ILE A 52 1.87 -5.66 -6.71
C ILE A 52 1.54 -5.64 -8.21
N MET A 53 1.38 -4.47 -8.81
CA MET A 53 1.12 -4.33 -10.25
C MET A 53 2.23 -4.94 -11.11
N LEU A 54 3.50 -4.71 -10.76
CA LEU A 54 4.65 -5.27 -11.47
C LEU A 54 4.71 -6.80 -11.35
N LEU A 55 4.43 -7.34 -10.15
CA LEU A 55 4.40 -8.79 -9.91
C LEU A 55 3.31 -9.46 -10.73
N LEU A 56 2.09 -8.93 -10.69
CA LEU A 56 0.96 -9.43 -11.47
C LEU A 56 1.25 -9.38 -12.98
N TYR A 57 1.81 -8.26 -13.47
CA TYR A 57 2.14 -8.11 -14.89
C TYR A 57 3.21 -9.11 -15.35
N CYS A 58 4.15 -9.46 -14.48
CA CYS A 58 5.17 -10.47 -14.73
C CYS A 58 4.70 -11.91 -14.43
N LYS A 59 3.42 -12.09 -14.09
CA LYS A 59 2.85 -13.40 -13.71
C LYS A 59 3.61 -14.07 -12.57
N PHE A 60 4.18 -13.28 -11.66
CA PHE A 60 4.77 -13.80 -10.44
C PHE A 60 3.64 -14.28 -9.53
N ASP A 61 3.81 -15.47 -8.94
CA ASP A 61 2.80 -16.01 -8.02
C ASP A 61 2.78 -15.19 -6.73
N ILE A 62 1.62 -14.61 -6.43
CA ILE A 62 1.37 -13.84 -5.21
C ILE A 62 0.33 -14.51 -4.30
N SER A 63 0.03 -15.80 -4.52
CA SER A 63 -0.91 -16.61 -3.74
C SER A 63 -0.71 -16.42 -2.24
N GLN A 64 0.52 -16.51 -1.74
CA GLN A 64 0.83 -16.34 -0.31
C GLN A 64 0.42 -14.96 0.24
N ILE A 65 0.50 -13.90 -0.57
CA ILE A 65 0.04 -12.57 -0.16
C ILE A 65 -1.48 -12.54 -0.10
N ILE A 66 -2.16 -13.12 -1.11
CA ILE A 66 -3.62 -13.22 -1.17
C ILE A 66 -4.15 -14.04 0.02
N ASP A 67 -3.54 -15.19 0.30
CA ASP A 67 -3.90 -16.04 1.43
C ASP A 67 -3.72 -15.31 2.76
N GLY A 68 -2.64 -14.53 2.91
CA GLY A 68 -2.43 -13.69 4.07
C GLY A 68 -3.51 -12.63 4.25
N VAL A 69 -3.94 -11.98 3.16
CA VAL A 69 -5.04 -11.01 3.19
C VAL A 69 -6.38 -11.68 3.53
N GLU A 70 -6.63 -12.87 2.99
CA GLU A 70 -7.85 -13.63 3.29
C GLU A 70 -7.88 -14.08 4.76
N ALA A 71 -6.74 -14.51 5.30
CA ALA A 71 -6.60 -14.89 6.70
C ALA A 71 -6.94 -13.76 7.68
N LEU A 72 -6.80 -12.49 7.27
CA LEU A 72 -7.20 -11.33 8.08
C LEU A 72 -8.67 -11.40 8.51
N LYS A 73 -9.56 -11.96 7.67
CA LYS A 73 -10.99 -12.08 8.02
C LYS A 73 -11.20 -12.99 9.22
N THR A 74 -10.34 -14.00 9.39
CA THR A 74 -10.37 -14.92 10.52
C THR A 74 -9.63 -14.36 11.71
N GLU A 75 -8.41 -13.85 11.50
CA GLU A 75 -7.55 -13.32 12.55
C GLU A 75 -8.14 -12.04 13.19
N PHE A 76 -8.68 -11.15 12.37
CA PHE A 76 -9.35 -9.92 12.81
C PHE A 76 -10.88 -10.06 12.75
N SER A 77 -11.38 -11.20 13.21
CA SER A 77 -12.80 -11.56 13.23
C SER A 77 -13.72 -10.62 14.01
N GLN A 78 -13.17 -9.72 14.83
CA GLN A 78 -13.94 -8.70 15.53
C GLN A 78 -14.58 -7.65 14.59
N TYR A 79 -14.20 -7.63 13.31
CA TYR A 79 -14.74 -6.73 12.28
C TYR A 79 -15.63 -7.45 11.25
N LYS A 80 -16.28 -8.56 11.64
CA LYS A 80 -17.10 -9.39 10.74
C LYS A 80 -18.31 -8.68 10.13
N ASP A 81 -18.83 -7.66 10.81
CA ASP A 81 -20.03 -6.93 10.41
C ASP A 81 -19.69 -5.44 10.19
N LEU A 82 -19.08 -5.12 9.05
CA LEU A 82 -18.76 -3.73 8.65
C LEU A 82 -20.01 -2.90 8.31
N ASP A 83 -21.19 -3.52 8.35
CA ASP A 83 -22.47 -2.91 7.98
C ASP A 83 -22.91 -1.79 8.95
N HIS A 84 -22.28 -1.71 10.12
CA HIS A 84 -22.57 -0.70 11.16
C HIS A 84 -21.34 0.18 11.46
N ASP A 85 -20.80 0.81 10.42
CA ASP A 85 -19.71 1.82 10.48
C ASP A 85 -20.09 3.09 11.27
N GLU A 86 -21.27 3.16 11.89
CA GLU A 86 -21.76 4.30 12.67
C GLU A 86 -21.24 4.30 14.12
N GLN A 87 -20.64 3.21 14.59
CA GLN A 87 -20.15 3.08 15.97
C GLN A 87 -18.64 2.95 16.07
N PRO A 88 -17.99 3.72 16.97
CA PRO A 88 -16.54 3.70 17.07
C PRO A 88 -16.04 2.35 17.54
N ASN A 89 -15.12 1.78 16.76
CA ASN A 89 -14.39 0.56 17.08
C ASN A 89 -14.01 0.49 18.57
N SER A 90 -14.47 -0.55 19.25
CA SER A 90 -14.21 -0.79 20.67
C SER A 90 -12.76 -1.19 20.96
N TYR A 91 -12.07 -1.76 19.98
CA TYR A 91 -10.64 -2.11 20.02
C TYR A 91 -9.71 -0.97 19.60
N ARG A 92 -10.26 0.24 19.38
CA ARG A 92 -9.42 1.39 19.03
C ARG A 92 -8.37 1.64 20.11
N ILE A 93 -7.13 1.89 19.66
CA ILE A 93 -5.98 2.16 20.55
C ILE A 93 -6.24 3.38 21.44
N SER A 94 -6.95 4.40 20.92
CA SER A 94 -7.30 5.60 21.68
C SER A 94 -8.79 5.69 21.95
N LYS A 95 -9.19 5.58 23.22
CA LYS A 95 -10.60 5.79 23.61
C LYS A 95 -11.10 7.21 23.33
N LYS A 96 -10.19 8.20 23.29
CA LYS A 96 -10.52 9.63 23.09
C LYS A 96 -10.69 10.01 21.61
N LYS A 97 -9.97 9.38 20.69
CA LYS A 97 -10.03 9.69 19.25
C LYS A 97 -11.01 8.73 18.56
N ASN A 98 -12.15 9.27 18.14
CA ASN A 98 -13.11 8.54 17.32
C ASN A 98 -12.84 8.87 15.84
N HIS A 99 -12.50 7.87 15.01
CA HIS A 99 -12.26 8.06 13.57
C HIS A 99 -13.55 8.27 12.77
N LEU A 100 -14.72 8.04 13.37
CA LEU A 100 -16.04 8.31 12.81
C LEU A 100 -16.56 9.72 13.10
N ARG A 101 -15.86 10.48 13.95
CA ARG A 101 -16.11 11.92 14.12
C ARG A 101 -14.90 12.67 13.58
N PRO A 102 -15.03 13.46 12.50
CA PRO A 102 -13.95 14.32 12.07
C PRO A 102 -13.48 15.17 13.25
N PHE A 103 -12.17 15.43 13.34
CA PHE A 103 -11.63 16.36 14.30
C PHE A 103 -12.22 17.74 14.01
N GLU A 104 -13.16 18.21 14.85
CA GLU A 104 -13.57 19.61 14.83
C GLU A 104 -12.31 20.43 15.15
N LEU A 105 -11.83 21.19 14.17
CA LEU A 105 -10.82 22.21 14.40
C LEU A 105 -11.45 23.19 15.40
N GLU A 106 -11.01 23.13 16.65
CA GLU A 106 -11.42 24.08 17.69
C GLU A 106 -11.16 25.50 17.18
N GLY A 107 -12.25 26.20 16.83
CA GLY A 107 -12.37 27.64 16.68
C GLY A 107 -11.31 28.33 15.81
N GLU A 108 -11.62 28.57 14.53
CA GLU A 108 -11.16 29.83 13.94
C GLU A 108 -11.81 30.97 14.75
N PRO A 109 -11.02 31.89 15.35
CA PRO A 109 -11.62 33.03 16.03
C PRO A 109 -12.38 33.84 14.98
N GLU A 110 -13.68 34.01 15.18
CA GLU A 110 -14.50 34.94 14.41
C GLU A 110 -13.78 36.29 14.39
N SER A 111 -13.31 36.70 13.20
CA SER A 111 -12.83 38.05 13.00
C SER A 111 -14.04 38.98 13.21
N GLU A 112 -14.11 39.60 14.38
CA GLU A 112 -14.96 40.75 14.65
C GLU A 112 -14.68 41.80 13.56
N ASN A 113 -15.59 41.89 12.60
CA ASN A 113 -15.62 43.01 11.65
C ASN A 113 -15.96 44.27 12.44
N ARG A 114 -14.96 45.14 12.58
CA ARG A 114 -15.07 46.52 13.03
C ARG A 114 -14.75 47.46 11.86
#